data_AF-A0A923SMK5-F1
#
_entry.id   AF-A0A923SMK5-F1
#
_cell.length_a   1.000
_cell.length_b   1.000
_cell.length_c   1.000
_cell.angle_alpha   90.00
_cell.angle_beta   90.00
_cell.angle_gamma   90.00
#
_symmetry.space_group_name_H-M   'P 1'
#
loop_
_entity.id
_entity.type
_entity.pdbx_description
1 polymer ?
#
loop_
_entity_poly.entity_id
_entity_poly.type
_entity_poly.pdbx_seq_one_letter_code
_entity_poly.pdbx_strand_id
1 'polypeptide(L)'
;NDICHKLIKPFTPRHNGKVERSHRKDNERFYATHKFYSFEDFSKQLQRYNYRDYNRFPMRPLGWKSPQTVLDDFVLDGVTYV
;
A
#
# COMPACT_ATOMS: atom_id res chain seq x y z
N ASN A 1 4.79 9.76 -20.72
CA ASN A 1 5.97 10.59 -20.43
C ASN A 1 5.64 11.87 -19.63
N ASP A 2 4.44 11.96 -19.02
CA ASP A 2 3.97 13.16 -18.30
C ASP A 2 3.99 13.04 -16.77
N ILE A 3 4.86 12.19 -16.21
CA ILE A 3 5.02 12.05 -14.76
C ILE A 3 6.21 12.91 -14.30
N CYS A 4 5.93 13.96 -13.54
CA CYS A 4 6.97 14.80 -12.94
C CYS A 4 7.64 14.06 -11.76
N HIS A 5 8.93 13.77 -11.90
CA HIS A 5 9.72 13.17 -10.82
C HIS A 5 10.02 14.19 -9.73
N LYS A 6 9.55 13.93 -8.51
CA LYS A 6 9.82 14.76 -7.32
C LYS A 6 10.75 14.01 -6.38
N LEU A 7 11.97 14.54 -6.20
CA LEU A 7 12.94 14.01 -5.24
C LEU A 7 12.65 14.51 -3.82
N ILE A 8 12.91 13.66 -2.84
CA ILE A 8 12.88 14.01 -1.42
C ILE A 8 14.29 14.44 -1.01
N LYS A 9 14.40 15.50 -0.20
CA LYS A 9 15.69 15.98 0.29
C LYS A 9 16.40 14.89 1.14
N PRO A 10 17.72 14.67 0.98
CA PRO A 10 18.45 13.76 1.86
C PRO A 10 18.24 14.07 3.35
N PHE A 11 18.28 13.04 4.18
CA PHE A 11 18.15 13.13 5.65
C PHE A 11 16.82 13.70 6.17
N THR A 12 15.72 13.51 5.42
CA THR A 12 14.38 13.93 5.82
C THR A 12 13.41 12.72 5.97
N PRO A 13 13.68 11.79 6.91
CA PRO A 13 12.96 10.52 7.02
C PRO A 13 11.46 10.69 7.25
N ARG A 14 11.01 11.83 7.81
CA ARG A 14 9.60 12.15 8.01
C ARG A 14 8.80 12.15 6.69
N HIS A 15 9.41 12.54 5.58
CA HIS A 15 8.74 12.54 4.27
C HIS A 15 8.49 11.12 3.75
N ASN A 16 9.27 10.12 4.19
CA ASN A 16 9.08 8.74 3.78
C ASN A 16 8.14 7.95 4.71
N GLY A 17 7.59 8.57 5.75
CA GLY A 17 6.87 7.86 6.81
C GLY A 17 5.65 7.05 6.32
N LYS A 18 5.02 7.42 5.20
CA LYS A 18 3.93 6.62 4.60
C LYS A 18 4.47 5.30 4.04
N VAL A 19 5.57 5.36 3.30
CA VAL A 19 6.24 4.20 2.69
C VAL A 19 6.76 3.26 3.77
N GLU A 20 7.48 3.79 4.76
CA GLU A 20 8.01 2.99 5.87
C GLU A 20 6.91 2.29 6.67
N ARG A 21 5.78 2.96 6.93
CA ARG A 21 4.64 2.33 7.61
C ARG A 21 4.00 1.22 6.78
N SER A 22 3.95 1.36 5.45
CA SER A 22 3.47 0.30 4.55
C SER A 22 4.39 -0.92 4.64
N HIS A 23 5.70 -0.73 4.50
CA HIS A 23 6.68 -1.81 4.58
C HIS A 23 6.61 -2.56 5.92
N ARG A 24 6.49 -1.83 7.03
CA ARG A 24 6.34 -2.47 8.34
C ARG A 24 5.07 -3.33 8.41
N LYS A 25 3.93 -2.84 7.90
CA LYS A 25 2.67 -3.60 7.90
C LYS A 25 2.77 -4.85 7.03
N ASP A 26 3.37 -4.74 5.85
CA ASP A 26 3.57 -5.90 4.96
C ASP A 26 4.53 -6.92 5.56
N ASN A 27 5.55 -6.46 6.29
CA ASN A 27 6.42 -7.35 7.06
C ASN A 27 5.65 -8.11 8.14
N GLU A 28 4.88 -7.41 8.97
CA GLU A 28 4.10 -8.01 10.05
C GLU A 28 3.02 -8.98 9.55
N ARG A 29 2.37 -8.68 8.42
CA ARG A 29 1.19 -9.43 7.96
C ARG A 29 1.48 -10.49 6.91
N PHE A 30 2.49 -10.27 6.06
CA PHE A 30 2.79 -11.13 4.92
C PHE A 30 4.15 -11.79 5.07
N TYR A 31 5.23 -11.01 5.10
CA TYR A 31 6.58 -11.60 5.04
C TYR A 31 6.95 -12.43 6.28
N ALA A 32 6.56 -12.01 7.49
CA ALA A 32 6.90 -12.73 8.72
C ALA A 32 6.09 -14.02 8.92
N THR A 33 4.94 -14.16 8.26
CA THR A 33 3.98 -15.25 8.48
C THR A 33 3.98 -16.30 7.37
N HIS A 34 4.44 -15.95 6.16
CA HIS A 34 4.39 -16.81 4.98
C HIS A 34 5.73 -17.48 4.69
N LYS A 35 5.68 -18.64 4.04
CA LYS A 35 6.84 -19.30 3.43
C LYS A 35 6.63 -19.36 1.92
N PHE A 36 7.71 -19.20 1.17
CA PHE A 36 7.70 -19.20 -0.29
C PHE A 36 8.64 -20.29 -0.79
N TYR A 37 8.16 -21.12 -1.71
CA TYR A 37 8.94 -22.25 -2.23
C TYR A 37 9.58 -21.94 -3.58
N SER A 38 9.14 -20.88 -4.25
CA SER A 38 9.74 -20.32 -5.46
C SER A 38 9.34 -18.84 -5.61
N PHE A 39 10.00 -18.13 -6.53
CA PHE A 39 9.62 -16.75 -6.85
C PHE A 39 8.21 -16.67 -7.47
N GLU A 40 7.81 -17.66 -8.26
CA GLU A 40 6.47 -17.71 -8.85
C GLU A 40 5.40 -17.88 -7.78
N ASP A 41 5.63 -18.78 -6.81
CA ASP A 41 4.77 -18.99 -5.65
C ASP A 41 4.64 -17.69 -4.83
N PHE A 42 5.78 -17.05 -4.52
CA PHE A 42 5.81 -15.73 -3.88
C PHE A 42 4.95 -14.70 -4.62
N SER A 43 5.12 -14.57 -5.93
CA SER A 43 4.38 -13.62 -6.75
C SER A 43 2.86 -13.87 -6.70
N LYS A 44 2.44 -15.14 -6.76
CA LYS A 44 1.01 -15.52 -6.66
C LYS A 44 0.44 -15.22 -5.27
N GLN A 45 1.19 -15.55 -4.22
CA GLN A 45 0.78 -15.25 -2.84
C GLN A 45 0.68 -13.73 -2.60
N LEU A 46 1.67 -12.95 -3.06
CA LEU A 46 1.69 -11.49 -2.93
C LEU A 46 0.52 -10.85 -3.67
N GLN A 47 0.22 -11.29 -4.89
CA GLN A 47 -0.93 -10.79 -5.65
C GLN A 47 -2.24 -11.03 -4.89
N ARG A 48 -2.41 -12.22 -4.31
CA ARG A 48 -3.60 -12.57 -3.52
C ARG A 48 -3.72 -11.72 -2.26
N TYR A 49 -2.62 -11.56 -1.50
CA TYR A 49 -2.56 -10.71 -0.31
C TYR A 49 -2.92 -9.26 -0.65
N ASN A 50 -2.30 -8.69 -1.69
CA ASN A 50 -2.57 -7.32 -2.11
C ASN A 50 -4.03 -7.11 -2.50
N TYR A 51 -4.61 -8.05 -3.26
CA TYR A 51 -5.99 -7.96 -3.71
C TYR A 51 -7.00 -8.13 -2.57
N ARG A 52 -6.82 -9.13 -1.70
CA ARG A 52 -7.81 -9.49 -0.68
C ARG A 52 -7.63 -8.74 0.62
N ASP A 53 -6.40 -8.66 1.12
CA ASP A 53 -6.13 -8.30 2.51
C ASP A 53 -5.62 -6.85 2.64
N TYR A 54 -4.84 -6.36 1.68
CA TYR A 54 -4.32 -4.99 1.77
C TYR A 54 -5.29 -3.97 1.15
N ASN A 55 -5.63 -4.13 -0.13
CA ASN A 55 -6.38 -3.11 -0.87
C ASN A 55 -7.88 -3.09 -0.55
N ARG A 56 -8.44 -4.18 -0.04
CA ARG A 56 -9.87 -4.31 0.27
C ARG A 56 -10.18 -4.29 1.76
N PHE A 57 -9.18 -4.17 2.63
CA PHE A 57 -9.39 -4.09 4.07
C PHE A 57 -9.56 -2.63 4.52
N PRO A 58 -10.65 -2.32 5.26
CA PRO A 58 -10.87 -0.98 5.78
C PRO A 58 -9.80 -0.60 6.82
N MET A 59 -9.27 0.61 6.76
CA MET A 59 -8.26 1.05 7.72
C MET A 59 -8.53 2.42 8.31
N ARG A 60 -8.24 2.55 9.61
CA ARG A 60 -8.46 3.78 10.39
C ARG A 60 -7.90 5.06 9.74
N PRO A 61 -6.68 5.08 9.16
CA PRO A 61 -6.15 6.29 8.52
C PRO A 61 -6.93 6.77 7.29
N LEU A 62 -7.82 5.94 6.74
CA LEU A 62 -8.65 6.23 5.58
C LEU A 62 -10.14 6.39 5.98
N GLY A 63 -10.42 6.75 7.23
CA GLY A 63 -11.80 6.85 7.72
C GLY A 63 -12.54 5.51 7.69
N TRP A 64 -11.83 4.41 7.95
CA TRP A 64 -12.37 3.05 7.84
C TRP A 64 -12.83 2.65 6.43
N LYS A 65 -12.34 3.33 5.39
CA LYS A 65 -12.44 2.87 4.00
C LYS A 65 -11.25 2.00 3.61
N SER A 66 -11.45 1.18 2.58
CA SER A 66 -10.35 0.41 1.98
C SER A 66 -9.54 1.27 1.01
N PRO A 67 -8.24 1.00 0.79
CA PRO A 67 -7.46 1.69 -0.22
C PRO A 67 -8.11 1.70 -1.61
N GLN A 68 -8.74 0.59 -2.01
CA GLN A 68 -9.48 0.50 -3.27
C GLN A 68 -10.65 1.49 -3.31
N THR A 69 -11.47 1.53 -2.26
CA THR A 69 -12.60 2.49 -2.18
C THR A 69 -12.13 3.93 -2.28
N VAL A 70 -11.03 4.29 -1.58
CA VAL A 70 -10.48 5.65 -1.65
C VAL A 70 -9.98 5.98 -3.05
N LEU A 71 -9.37 5.03 -3.75
CA LEU A 71 -8.94 5.22 -5.13
C LEU A 71 -10.15 5.41 -6.07
N ASP A 72 -11.18 4.58 -5.91
CA ASP A 72 -12.39 4.65 -6.73
C ASP A 72 -13.11 5.99 -6.51
N ASP A 73 -13.31 6.41 -5.26
CA ASP A 73 -13.91 7.70 -4.90
C ASP A 73 -13.10 8.88 -5.48
N PHE A 74 -11.77 8.80 -5.46
CA PHE A 74 -10.92 9.84 -6.05
C PHE A 74 -11.05 9.91 -7.58
N VAL A 75 -11.10 8.77 -8.25
CA VAL A 75 -11.19 8.70 -9.72
C VAL A 75 -12.58 9.11 -10.21
N LEU A 76 -13.63 8.74 -9.49
CA LEU A 76 -15.02 9.00 -9.87
C LEU A 76 -15.48 10.41 -9.48
N ASP A 77 -15.18 10.84 -8.25
CA ASP A 77 -15.77 12.05 -7.67
C ASP A 77 -14.75 13.16 -7.40
N GLY A 78 -13.46 12.90 -7.64
CA GLY A 78 -12.37 13.84 -7.31
C GLY A 78 -12.19 14.07 -5.81
N VAL A 79 -12.81 13.25 -4.96
CA VAL A 79 -12.81 13.45 -3.51
C VAL A 79 -11.52 12.93 -2.90
N THR A 80 -10.76 13.81 -2.25
CA THR A 80 -9.64 13.40 -1.40
C THR A 80 -10.11 13.38 0.06
N TYR A 81 -10.16 12.20 0.68
CA TYR A 81 -10.41 12.10 2.11
C TYR A 81 -9.21 12.70 2.87
N VAL A 82 -9.48 13.74 3.67
CA VAL A 82 -8.54 14.40 4.58
C VAL A 82 -9.00 14.18 6.02
#